data_AF-A0A7Z9CA40-F1
#
_entry.id   AF-A0A7Z9CA40-F1
#
_cell.length_a   1.000
_cell.length_b   1.000
_cell.length_c   1.000
_cell.angle_alpha   90.00
_cell.angle_beta   90.00
_cell.angle_gamma   90.00
#
_symmetry.space_group_name_H-M   'P 1'
#
loop_
_entity.id
_entity.type
_entity.pdbx_description
1 polymer ?
#
loop_
_entity_poly.entity_id
_entity_poly.type
_entity_poly.pdbx_seq_one_letter_code
_entity_poly.pdbx_strand_id
1 'polypeptide(L)'
;MKQEHIMKVFWTEEAKIEFKQTLIYWTIHNMSDSYSRKIEVETLKLVKEITTSPYFLANYVETIDAYKRVFFKSRFILYYQVDKENDTIYILHFRSSSQKPL
;
A
#
# COMPACT_ATOMS: atom_id res chain seq x y z
N MET A 1 -16.66 -11.98 22.35
CA MET A 1 -15.68 -11.28 21.49
C MET A 1 -16.05 -11.58 20.05
N LYS A 2 -16.34 -10.56 19.23
CA LYS A 2 -16.47 -10.78 17.78
C LYS A 2 -15.07 -11.05 17.24
N GLN A 3 -14.91 -12.16 16.52
CA GLN A 3 -13.66 -12.49 15.87
C GLN A 3 -13.43 -11.43 14.77
N GLU A 4 -12.30 -10.72 14.82
CA GLU A 4 -11.95 -9.78 13.76
C GLU A 4 -11.71 -10.57 12.48
N HIS A 5 -12.47 -10.25 11.44
CA HIS A 5 -12.29 -10.85 10.13
C HIS A 5 -11.06 -10.23 9.47
N ILE A 6 -10.10 -11.06 9.07
CA ILE A 6 -8.81 -10.62 8.52
C ILE A 6 -8.72 -11.15 7.09
N MET A 7 -8.69 -10.24 6.11
CA MET A 7 -8.50 -10.57 4.70
C MET A 7 -7.04 -10.93 4.40
N LYS A 8 -6.83 -11.84 3.45
CA LYS A 8 -5.51 -12.17 2.90
C LYS A 8 -5.02 -11.02 2.02
N VAL A 9 -3.71 -10.83 1.93
CA VAL A 9 -3.11 -9.80 1.07
C VAL A 9 -2.21 -10.44 0.04
N PHE A 10 -2.47 -10.14 -1.22
CA PHE A 10 -1.65 -10.50 -2.35
C PHE A 10 -1.05 -9.23 -2.96
N TRP A 11 0.26 -9.23 -3.21
CA TRP A 11 0.93 -8.18 -3.95
C TRP A 11 1.15 -8.64 -5.38
N THR A 12 0.73 -7.85 -6.35
CA THR A 12 1.12 -8.06 -7.76
C THR A 12 2.64 -7.94 -7.91
N GLU A 13 3.20 -8.52 -8.97
CA GLU A 13 4.63 -8.39 -9.24
C GLU A 13 5.01 -6.92 -9.48
N GLU A 14 4.14 -6.16 -10.12
CA GLU A 14 4.28 -4.71 -10.34
C GLU A 14 4.40 -3.97 -9.00
N ALA A 15 3.49 -4.22 -8.05
CA ALA A 15 3.52 -3.56 -6.75
C ALA A 15 4.79 -3.92 -5.95
N LYS A 16 5.24 -5.19 -6.01
CA LYS A 16 6.49 -5.61 -5.37
C LYS A 16 7.69 -4.86 -5.95
N ILE A 17 7.75 -4.74 -7.28
CA ILE A 17 8.83 -4.03 -7.97
C ILE A 17 8.82 -2.54 -7.61
N GLU A 18 7.67 -1.89 -7.66
CA GLU A 18 7.52 -0.46 -7.33
C GLU A 18 7.91 -0.16 -5.88
N PHE A 19 7.48 -1.01 -4.94
CA PHE A 19 7.85 -0.90 -3.54
C PHE A 19 9.36 -1.04 -3.36
N LYS A 20 9.98 -2.10 -3.93
CA LYS A 20 11.42 -2.33 -3.86
C LYS A 20 12.22 -1.17 -4.46
N GLN A 21 11.82 -0.67 -5.63
CA GLN A 21 12.48 0.47 -6.28
C GLN A 21 12.40 1.72 -5.41
N THR A 22 11.26 1.96 -4.75
CA THR A 22 11.11 3.09 -3.82
C THR A 22 12.07 2.98 -2.63
N LEU A 23 12.19 1.79 -2.02
CA LEU A 23 13.12 1.58 -0.91
C LEU A 23 14.58 1.79 -1.35
N ILE A 24 14.96 1.24 -2.50
CA ILE A 24 16.32 1.40 -3.08
C ILE A 24 16.62 2.87 -3.34
N TYR A 25 15.69 3.61 -3.96
CA TYR A 25 15.85 5.03 -4.23
C TYR A 25 16.16 5.82 -2.96
N TRP A 26 15.36 5.64 -1.91
CA TRP A 26 15.54 6.39 -0.67
C TRP A 26 16.80 5.99 0.11
N THR A 27 17.22 4.72 0.03
CA THR A 27 18.50 4.28 0.59
C THR A 27 19.68 4.95 -0.10
N ILE A 28 19.67 4.99 -1.44
CA ILE A 28 20.75 5.61 -2.23
C ILE A 28 20.75 7.13 -2.02
N HIS A 29 19.59 7.78 -2.14
CA HIS A 29 19.46 9.23 -2.03
C HIS A 29 19.92 9.76 -0.66
N ASN A 30 19.59 9.07 0.42
CA ASN A 30 19.97 9.47 1.77
C ASN A 30 21.33 8.91 2.22
N MET A 31 21.98 8.07 1.39
CA MET A 31 23.16 7.28 1.75
C MET A 31 22.98 6.50 3.07
N SER A 32 21.74 6.11 3.36
CA SER A 32 21.34 5.43 4.60
C SER A 32 19.98 4.78 4.42
N ASP A 33 19.80 3.59 4.99
CA ASP A 33 18.57 2.83 4.97
C ASP A 33 17.56 3.25 6.07
N SER A 34 17.89 4.25 6.90
CA SER A 34 17.03 4.67 8.02
C SER A 34 15.63 5.10 7.55
N TYR A 35 15.55 5.83 6.43
CA TYR A 35 14.27 6.29 5.90
C TYR A 35 13.51 5.20 5.15
N SER A 36 14.21 4.35 4.38
CA SER A 36 13.58 3.20 3.71
C SER A 36 13.01 2.20 4.72
N ARG A 37 13.70 1.93 5.84
CA ARG A 37 13.14 1.15 6.96
C ARG A 37 11.86 1.77 7.54
N LYS A 38 11.77 3.10 7.65
CA LYS A 38 10.53 3.77 8.08
C LYS A 38 9.40 3.59 7.07
N ILE A 39 9.69 3.68 5.77
CA ILE A 39 8.70 3.42 4.71
C ILE A 39 8.16 1.99 4.83
N GLU A 40 9.04 1.01 5.02
CA GLU A 40 8.65 -0.39 5.20
C GLU A 40 7.74 -0.59 6.43
N VAL A 41 8.12 -0.04 7.58
CA VAL A 41 7.32 -0.12 8.82
C VAL A 41 5.93 0.50 8.63
N GLU A 42 5.84 1.69 8.03
CA GLU A 42 4.55 2.37 7.79
C GLU A 42 3.70 1.62 6.76
N THR A 43 4.33 1.00 5.75
CA THR A 43 3.64 0.15 4.77
C THR A 43 3.06 -1.08 5.44
N LEU A 44 3.82 -1.77 6.29
CA LEU A 44 3.32 -2.93 7.04
C LEU A 44 2.16 -2.57 7.98
N LYS A 45 2.19 -1.39 8.61
CA LYS A 45 1.07 -0.90 9.42
C LYS A 45 -0.18 -0.69 8.57
N LEU A 46 -0.06 -0.01 7.42
CA LEU A 46 -1.18 0.20 6.52
C LEU A 46 -1.74 -1.13 6.01
N VAL A 47 -0.89 -2.07 5.60
CA VAL A 47 -1.32 -3.40 5.13
C VAL A 47 -2.13 -4.13 6.20
N LYS A 48 -1.69 -4.10 7.46
CA LYS A 48 -2.45 -4.68 8.59
C LYS A 48 -3.77 -3.97 8.86
N GLU A 49 -3.86 -2.68 8.59
CA GLU A 49 -5.10 -1.93 8.77
C GLU A 49 -6.13 -2.27 7.68
N ILE A 50 -5.69 -2.35 6.42
CA ILE A 50 -6.61 -2.64 5.31
C ILE A 50 -7.11 -4.08 5.35
N THR A 51 -6.40 -5.03 6.00
CA THR A 51 -6.90 -6.41 6.13
C THR A 51 -8.15 -6.52 7.00
N THR A 52 -8.39 -5.56 7.92
CA THR A 52 -9.57 -5.53 8.80
C THR A 52 -10.55 -4.43 8.43
N SER A 53 -10.06 -3.32 7.87
CA SER A 53 -10.88 -2.17 7.47
C SER A 53 -10.47 -1.64 6.09
N PRO A 54 -10.70 -2.41 5.01
CA PRO A 54 -10.20 -2.09 3.68
C PRO A 54 -10.81 -0.82 3.06
N TYR A 55 -11.92 -0.30 3.59
CA TYR A 55 -12.59 0.89 3.05
C TYR A 55 -12.34 2.15 3.88
N PHE A 56 -11.83 2.02 5.10
CA PHE A 56 -11.61 3.17 5.97
C PHE A 56 -10.56 4.10 5.37
N LEU A 57 -10.84 5.40 5.29
CA LEU A 57 -9.97 6.43 4.69
C LEU A 57 -9.50 6.16 3.24
N ALA A 58 -10.09 5.17 2.57
CA ALA A 58 -9.82 4.85 1.18
C ALA A 58 -10.72 5.69 0.28
N ASN A 59 -10.19 6.16 -0.83
CA ASN A 59 -10.98 6.75 -1.90
C ASN A 59 -10.98 5.77 -3.07
N TYR A 60 -12.14 5.48 -3.64
CA TYR A 60 -12.21 4.64 -4.83
C TYR A 60 -11.89 5.48 -6.07
N VAL A 61 -11.10 4.93 -6.99
CA VAL A 61 -10.66 5.57 -8.22
C VAL A 61 -11.19 4.75 -9.40
N GLU A 62 -12.29 5.23 -9.98
CA GLU A 62 -13.05 4.51 -11.03
C GLU A 62 -12.20 4.19 -12.27
N THR A 63 -11.29 5.09 -12.66
CA THR A 63 -10.48 4.94 -13.88
C THR A 63 -9.53 3.74 -13.87
N ILE A 64 -9.20 3.22 -12.69
CA ILE A 64 -8.31 2.07 -12.51
C ILE A 64 -8.95 0.98 -11.64
N ASP A 65 -10.25 1.09 -11.36
CA ASP A 65 -11.03 0.16 -10.52
C ASP A 65 -10.28 -0.23 -9.22
N ALA A 66 -9.82 0.76 -8.45
CA ALA A 66 -9.02 0.50 -7.26
C ALA A 66 -9.31 1.49 -6.12
N TYR A 67 -9.19 0.99 -4.90
CA TYR A 67 -9.11 1.82 -3.70
C TYR A 67 -7.72 2.44 -3.57
N LYS A 68 -7.69 3.70 -3.21
CA LYS A 68 -6.51 4.52 -2.98
C LYS A 68 -6.40 4.88 -1.51
N ARG A 69 -5.31 4.47 -0.87
CA ARG A 69 -4.93 4.88 0.50
C ARG A 69 -3.66 5.72 0.47
N VAL A 70 -3.78 6.96 0.94
CA VAL A 70 -2.64 7.85 1.16
C VAL A 70 -2.15 7.67 2.59
N PHE A 71 -0.84 7.54 2.80
CA PHE A 71 -0.28 7.28 4.12
C PHE A 71 1.11 7.91 4.31
N PHE A 72 1.66 7.72 5.51
CA PHE A 72 2.97 8.21 5.93
C PHE A 72 3.17 9.71 5.60
N LYS A 73 2.28 10.54 6.17
CA LYS A 73 2.25 12.01 5.98
C LYS A 73 2.09 12.42 4.51
N SER A 74 1.18 11.75 3.81
CA SER A 74 0.87 12.01 2.39
C SER A 74 2.06 11.89 1.45
N ARG A 75 3.02 11.01 1.78
CA ARG A 75 4.20 10.77 0.94
C ARG A 75 4.07 9.54 0.07
N PHE A 76 3.22 8.59 0.45
CA PHE A 76 3.05 7.35 -0.26
C PHE A 76 1.58 7.01 -0.43
N ILE A 77 1.31 6.25 -1.49
CA ILE A 77 -0.03 5.87 -1.93
C ILE A 77 -0.01 4.38 -2.22
N LEU A 78 -1.00 3.67 -1.69
CA LEU A 78 -1.27 2.27 -1.99
C LEU A 78 -2.56 2.19 -2.80
N TYR A 79 -2.51 1.49 -3.93
CA TYR A 79 -3.69 1.17 -4.74
C TYR A 79 -4.00 -0.31 -4.62
N TYR A 80 -5.23 -0.67 -4.31
CA TYR A 80 -5.63 -2.07 -4.14
C TYR A 80 -7.10 -2.33 -4.51
N GLN A 81 -7.38 -3.57 -4.87
CA GLN A 81 -8.72 -4.11 -5.03
C GLN A 81 -9.10 -4.97 -3.83
N VAL A 82 -10.41 -5.07 -3.57
CA VAL A 82 -10.96 -5.88 -2.49
C VAL A 82 -11.90 -6.92 -3.08
N ASP A 83 -11.47 -8.17 -3.06
CA ASP A 83 -12.29 -9.32 -3.40
C ASP A 83 -12.95 -9.84 -2.11
N LYS A 84 -14.21 -9.47 -1.92
CA LYS A 84 -15.01 -9.88 -0.76
C LYS A 84 -15.39 -11.36 -0.80
N GLU A 85 -15.49 -11.96 -1.98
CA GLU A 85 -15.91 -13.36 -2.12
C GLU A 85 -14.78 -14.30 -1.68
N ASN A 86 -13.54 -13.94 -2.00
CA ASN A 86 -12.35 -14.72 -1.67
C ASN A 86 -11.58 -14.19 -0.45
N ASP A 87 -12.13 -13.23 0.28
CA ASP A 87 -11.49 -12.57 1.43
C ASP A 87 -10.04 -12.13 1.14
N THR A 88 -9.83 -11.54 -0.03
CA THR A 88 -8.50 -11.20 -0.54
C THR A 88 -8.41 -9.73 -0.96
N ILE A 89 -7.31 -9.09 -0.59
CA ILE A 89 -6.92 -7.76 -1.03
C ILE A 89 -5.77 -7.91 -2.00
N TYR A 90 -5.92 -7.35 -3.19
CA TYR A 90 -4.90 -7.33 -4.23
C TYR A 90 -4.26 -5.95 -4.26
N ILE A 91 -3.03 -5.82 -3.77
CA ILE A 91 -2.25 -4.60 -3.89
C ILE A 91 -1.72 -4.52 -5.32
N LEU A 92 -2.21 -3.53 -6.06
CA LEU A 92 -1.93 -3.33 -7.47
C LEU A 92 -0.71 -2.45 -7.69
N HIS A 93 -0.61 -1.36 -6.91
CA HIS A 93 0.48 -0.39 -7.05
C HIS A 93 0.92 0.22 -5.71
N PHE A 94 2.21 0.56 -5.64
CA PHE A 94 2.84 1.34 -4.60
C PHE A 94 3.48 2.58 -5.22
N ARG A 95 3.07 3.79 -4.79
CA ARG A 95 3.56 5.04 -5.38
C ARG A 95 4.05 6.03 -4.34
N SER A 96 5.08 6.80 -4.69
CA SER A 96 5.38 8.06 -4.02
C SER A 96 4.37 9.11 -4.48
N SER A 97 3.92 9.97 -3.56
CA SER A 97 2.99 11.07 -3.89
C SER A 97 3.63 12.16 -4.77
N SER A 98 4.96 12.13 -4.94
CA SER A 98 5.68 12.97 -5.91
C SER A 98 5.64 12.44 -7.34
N GLN A 99 5.20 11.20 -7.56
CA GLN A 99 5.01 10.64 -8.90
C GLN A 99 3.69 11.13 -9.50
N LYS A 100 3.58 11.12 -10.84
CA LYS A 100 2.31 11.38 -11.51
C LYS A 100 1.26 10.36 -11.03
N PRO A 101 0.01 10.78 -10.76
CA PRO A 101 -1.08 9.86 -10.46
C PRO A 101 -1.27 8.84 -11.59
N LEU A 102 -1.71 7.64 -11.21
CA LEU A 102 -2.20 6.61 -12.13
C LEU A 102 -3.60 6.96 -12.63
#